data_AF-A0A662MNU2-F1
#
_entry.id   AF-A0A662MNU2-F1
#
_cell.length_a   1.000
_cell.length_b   1.000
_cell.length_c   1.000
_cell.angle_alpha   90.00
_cell.angle_beta   90.00
_cell.angle_gamma   90.00
#
_symmetry.space_group_name_H-M   'P 1'
#
loop_
_entity.id
_entity.type
_entity.pdbx_description
1 polymer ?
#
loop_
_entity_poly.entity_id
_entity_poly.type
_entity_poly.pdbx_seq_one_letter_code
_entity_poly.pdbx_strand_id
1 'polypeptide(L)'
;MAIERDRSKAIPVVIFYLLALAGVWYKYEPTWITFIPTAILLAGGFYLIYMAVSYRKKEGESYLYGLKPLVDKWPAVKRPEGHVKFRTKMLWTLGILIFYFFLANVTIYGLGPTTLDLFSEFRAILAGQSGSLMHLGIGPIVTGSIIMQLFTGAKIINLDLTKS
;
A
#
# COMPACT_ATOMS: atom_id res chain seq x y z
N MET A 1 -16.52 -11.91 -10.96
CA MET A 1 -16.49 -10.93 -12.07
C MET A 1 -15.16 -11.10 -12.79
N ALA A 2 -15.17 -11.57 -14.04
CA ALA A 2 -13.95 -11.72 -14.82
C ALA A 2 -13.42 -10.33 -15.19
N ILE A 3 -12.17 -10.03 -14.85
CA ILE A 3 -11.53 -8.76 -15.18
C ILE A 3 -11.09 -8.84 -16.63
N GLU A 4 -11.74 -8.09 -17.50
CA GLU A 4 -11.37 -8.04 -18.91
C GLU A 4 -10.10 -7.19 -19.08
N ARG A 5 -9.04 -7.81 -19.60
CA ARG A 5 -7.73 -7.16 -19.78
C ARG A 5 -7.37 -7.07 -21.25
N ASP A 6 -6.95 -5.88 -21.67
CA ASP A 6 -6.42 -5.65 -23.01
C ASP A 6 -4.96 -6.14 -23.10
N ARG A 7 -4.76 -7.26 -23.81
CA ARG A 7 -3.42 -7.84 -24.02
C ARG A 7 -2.54 -6.96 -24.89
N SER A 8 -3.09 -6.07 -25.72
CA SER A 8 -2.29 -5.16 -26.56
C SER A 8 -1.51 -4.15 -25.72
N LYS A 9 -1.95 -3.86 -24.49
CA LYS A 9 -1.23 -3.01 -23.53
C LYS A 9 -0.08 -3.74 -22.83
N ALA A 10 0.04 -5.06 -22.96
CA ALA A 10 1.18 -5.81 -22.41
C ALA A 10 2.48 -5.49 -23.17
N ILE A 11 2.41 -5.37 -24.50
CA ILE A 11 3.56 -5.14 -25.38
C ILE A 11 4.35 -3.87 -24.99
N PRO A 12 3.74 -2.68 -24.88
CA PRO A 12 4.49 -1.48 -24.51
C PRO A 12 5.06 -1.56 -23.09
N VAL A 13 4.36 -2.22 -22.15
CA VAL A 13 4.84 -2.37 -20.77
C VAL A 13 6.07 -3.28 -20.72
N VAL A 14 6.07 -4.38 -21.48
CA VAL A 14 7.22 -5.29 -21.58
C VAL A 14 8.40 -4.62 -22.29
N ILE A 15 8.16 -3.86 -23.36
CA ILE A 15 9.22 -3.10 -24.03
C ILE A 15 9.86 -2.10 -23.05
N PHE A 16 9.04 -1.34 -22.32
CA PHE A 16 9.55 -0.37 -21.35
C PHE A 16 10.31 -1.06 -20.20
N TYR A 17 9.89 -2.26 -19.80
CA TYR A 17 10.61 -3.08 -18.81
C TYR A 17 11.99 -3.49 -19.32
N LEU A 18 12.08 -3.99 -20.55
CA LEU A 18 13.35 -4.40 -21.16
C LEU A 18 14.29 -3.21 -21.35
N LEU A 19 13.76 -2.04 -21.74
CA LEU A 19 14.54 -0.80 -21.83
C LEU A 19 15.07 -0.36 -20.45
N ALA A 20 14.26 -0.48 -19.40
CA ALA A 20 14.70 -0.19 -18.04
C ALA A 20 15.84 -1.12 -17.60
N LEU A 21 15.75 -2.43 -17.89
CA LEU A 21 16.83 -3.38 -17.64
C LEU A 21 18.10 -3.05 -18.43
N ALA A 22 17.96 -2.71 -19.71
CA ALA A 22 19.09 -2.30 -20.54
C ALA A 22 19.76 -1.03 -20.00
N GLY A 23 18.97 -0.06 -19.50
CA GLY A 23 19.50 1.15 -18.86
C GLY A 23 20.25 0.85 -17.56
N VAL A 24 19.75 -0.07 -16.73
CA VAL A 24 20.46 -0.55 -15.54
C VAL A 24 21.77 -1.23 -15.92
N TRP A 25 21.74 -2.08 -16.95
CA TRP A 25 22.92 -2.78 -17.44
C TRP A 25 23.99 -1.82 -17.96
N TYR A 26 23.58 -0.86 -18.80
CA TYR A 26 24.48 0.12 -19.41
C TYR A 26 25.12 1.07 -18.38
N LYS A 27 24.36 1.48 -17.36
CA LYS A 27 24.83 2.49 -16.41
C LYS A 27 25.64 1.93 -15.24
N TYR A 28 25.34 0.71 -14.80
CA TYR A 28 25.86 0.16 -13.55
C TYR A 28 26.73 -1.09 -13.72
N GLU A 29 26.86 -1.62 -14.94
CA GLU A 29 27.59 -2.86 -15.26
C GLU A 29 27.44 -3.94 -14.16
N PRO A 30 26.18 -4.29 -13.79
CA PRO A 30 25.93 -5.11 -12.62
C PRO A 30 26.39 -6.55 -12.85
N THR A 31 26.85 -7.20 -11.78
CA THR A 31 27.04 -8.66 -11.80
C THR A 31 25.68 -9.36 -11.82
N TRP A 32 25.63 -10.61 -12.27
CA TRP A 32 24.40 -11.40 -12.28
C TRP A 32 23.70 -11.47 -10.91
N ILE A 33 24.47 -11.45 -9.82
CA ILE A 33 23.97 -11.51 -8.44
C ILE A 33 23.18 -10.26 -8.06
N THR A 34 23.56 -9.07 -8.56
CA THR A 34 22.81 -7.83 -8.29
C THR A 34 21.77 -7.56 -9.36
N PHE A 35 22.03 -7.99 -10.59
CA PHE A 35 21.13 -7.78 -11.72
C PHE A 35 19.84 -8.58 -11.59
N ILE A 36 19.92 -9.87 -11.24
CA ILE A 36 18.73 -10.75 -11.16
C ILE A 36 17.72 -10.26 -10.10
N PRO A 37 18.11 -9.96 -8.84
CA PRO A 37 17.19 -9.40 -7.85
C PRO A 37 16.60 -8.06 -8.29
N THR A 38 17.42 -7.19 -8.89
CA THR A 38 16.97 -5.89 -9.41
C THR A 38 15.94 -6.07 -10.51
N ALA A 39 16.17 -7.02 -11.43
CA ALA A 39 15.24 -7.35 -12.49
C ALA A 39 13.91 -7.89 -11.95
N ILE A 40 13.94 -8.80 -10.97
CA ILE A 40 12.74 -9.32 -10.32
C ILE A 40 11.95 -8.19 -9.64
N LEU A 41 12.63 -7.30 -8.93
CA LEU A 41 11.99 -6.17 -8.24
C LEU A 41 11.33 -5.21 -9.24
N LEU A 42 12.02 -4.89 -10.34
CA LEU A 42 11.45 -4.11 -11.43
C LEU A 42 10.28 -4.84 -12.10
N ALA A 43 10.38 -6.15 -12.33
CA ALA A 43 9.30 -6.94 -12.91
C ALA A 43 8.02 -6.85 -12.07
N GLY A 44 8.15 -6.85 -10.74
CA GLY A 44 7.04 -6.61 -9.82
C GLY A 44 6.38 -5.25 -10.07
N GLY A 45 7.16 -4.17 -10.14
CA GLY A 45 6.65 -2.82 -10.41
C GLY A 45 5.97 -2.69 -11.78
N PHE A 46 6.60 -3.25 -12.82
CA PHE A 46 6.05 -3.27 -14.18
C PHE A 46 4.80 -4.14 -14.30
N TYR A 47 4.71 -5.24 -13.55
CA TYR A 47 3.50 -6.04 -13.45
C TYR A 47 2.34 -5.25 -12.82
N LEU A 48 2.60 -4.45 -11.78
CA LEU A 48 1.58 -3.55 -11.23
C LEU A 48 1.10 -2.51 -12.26
N ILE A 49 2.03 -1.91 -13.01
CA ILE A 49 1.71 -0.97 -14.10
C ILE A 49 0.85 -1.66 -15.17
N TYR A 50 1.22 -2.87 -15.58
CA TYR A 50 0.42 -3.67 -16.51
C TYR A 50 -0.99 -3.91 -15.98
N MET A 51 -1.15 -4.27 -14.69
CA MET A 51 -2.48 -4.49 -14.10
C MET A 51 -3.34 -3.23 -14.10
N ALA A 52 -2.75 -2.05 -13.89
CA ALA A 52 -3.46 -0.78 -13.93
C ALA A 52 -3.84 -0.36 -15.36
N VAL A 53 -2.91 -0.48 -16.32
CA VAL A 53 -3.09 0.02 -17.70
C VAL A 53 -3.88 -0.95 -18.59
N SER A 54 -3.78 -2.26 -18.34
CA SER A 54 -4.48 -3.27 -19.14
C SER A 54 -5.96 -3.41 -18.78
N TYR A 55 -6.41 -2.84 -17.66
CA TYR A 55 -7.81 -2.95 -17.25
C TYR A 55 -8.72 -2.17 -18.20
N ARG A 56 -9.63 -2.89 -18.86
CA ARG A 56 -10.70 -2.27 -19.63
C ARG A 56 -11.84 -1.94 -18.68
N LYS A 57 -12.02 -0.64 -18.43
CA LYS A 57 -13.13 -0.11 -17.65
C LYS A 57 -14.47 -0.45 -18.33
N LYS A 58 -15.38 -1.07 -17.59
CA LYS A 58 -16.80 -1.20 -17.98
C LYS A 58 -17.55 0.10 -17.66
N GLU A 59 -18.58 0.42 -18.43
CA GLU A 59 -19.38 1.63 -18.24
C GLU A 59 -19.90 1.73 -16.79
N GLY A 60 -19.58 2.84 -16.12
CA GLY A 60 -19.91 3.07 -14.70
C GLY A 60 -18.88 2.61 -13.66
N GLU A 61 -17.85 1.84 -14.03
CA GLU A 61 -16.86 1.32 -13.06
C GLU A 61 -15.61 2.22 -12.92
N SER A 62 -14.93 2.14 -11.77
CA SER A 62 -13.67 2.85 -11.51
C SER A 62 -12.46 2.14 -12.12
N TYR A 63 -11.44 2.89 -12.55
CA TYR A 63 -10.14 2.31 -12.96
C TYR A 63 -9.45 1.51 -11.84
N LEU A 64 -9.80 1.76 -10.58
CA LEU A 64 -9.24 1.05 -9.42
C LEU A 64 -9.57 -0.45 -9.41
N TYR A 65 -10.65 -0.89 -10.08
CA TYR A 65 -11.00 -2.30 -10.17
C TYR A 65 -9.96 -3.15 -10.93
N GLY A 66 -9.08 -2.53 -11.72
CA GLY A 66 -7.93 -3.22 -12.34
C GLY A 66 -6.96 -3.84 -11.33
N LEU A 67 -6.87 -3.26 -10.13
CA LEU A 67 -6.02 -3.71 -9.02
C LEU A 67 -6.70 -4.75 -8.12
N LYS A 68 -7.96 -5.12 -8.38
CA LYS A 68 -8.73 -6.07 -7.58
C LYS A 68 -7.99 -7.38 -7.24
N PRO A 69 -7.24 -8.03 -8.16
CA PRO A 69 -6.53 -9.27 -7.84
C PRO A 69 -5.42 -9.13 -6.80
N LEU A 70 -4.92 -7.90 -6.59
CA LEU A 70 -3.94 -7.59 -5.55
C LEU A 70 -4.66 -7.38 -4.21
N VAL A 71 -5.73 -6.59 -4.22
CA VAL A 71 -6.53 -6.27 -3.03
C VAL A 71 -7.18 -7.53 -2.45
N ASP A 72 -7.74 -8.41 -3.29
CA ASP A 72 -8.38 -9.65 -2.86
C ASP A 72 -7.39 -10.64 -2.20
N LYS A 73 -6.08 -10.49 -2.45
CA LYS A 73 -5.03 -11.31 -1.85
C LYS A 73 -4.43 -10.70 -0.59
N TRP A 74 -4.73 -9.43 -0.30
CA TRP A 74 -4.20 -8.79 0.89
C TRP A 74 -4.83 -9.43 2.13
N PRO A 75 -4.01 -9.83 3.12
CA PRO A 75 -4.52 -10.46 4.33
C PRO A 75 -5.38 -9.45 5.09
N ALA A 76 -6.64 -9.79 5.33
CA ALA A 76 -7.59 -8.97 6.07
C ALA A 76 -8.18 -9.77 7.24
N VAL A 77 -8.42 -9.07 8.36
CA VAL A 77 -9.07 -9.65 9.53
C VAL A 77 -10.55 -9.89 9.20
N LYS A 78 -11.00 -11.15 9.30
CA LYS A 78 -12.41 -11.51 9.09
C LYS A 78 -13.28 -10.92 10.22
N ARG A 79 -14.48 -10.46 9.87
CA ARG A 79 -15.47 -10.04 10.86
C ARG A 79 -15.91 -11.25 11.69
N PRO A 80 -16.13 -11.09 13.02
CA PRO A 80 -16.57 -12.20 13.87
C PRO A 80 -17.94 -12.72 13.44
N GLU A 81 -18.14 -14.04 13.52
CA GLU A 81 -19.41 -14.69 13.27
C GLU A 81 -20.34 -14.51 14.48
N GLY A 82 -21.47 -13.84 14.28
CA GLY A 82 -22.46 -13.61 15.33
C GLY A 82 -22.20 -12.40 16.23
N HIS A 83 -23.00 -12.28 17.28
CA HIS A 83 -22.97 -11.13 18.18
C HIS A 83 -21.85 -11.26 19.23
N VAL A 84 -20.91 -10.31 19.22
CA VAL A 84 -19.85 -10.22 20.24
C VAL A 84 -20.32 -9.39 21.43
N LYS A 85 -20.27 -9.99 22.63
CA LYS A 85 -20.63 -9.33 23.90
C LYS A 85 -19.77 -8.09 24.14
N PHE A 86 -20.35 -7.06 24.75
CA PHE A 86 -19.67 -5.79 25.05
C PHE A 86 -18.36 -5.98 25.85
N ARG A 87 -18.39 -6.84 26.90
CA ARG A 87 -17.20 -7.12 27.72
C ARG A 87 -16.03 -7.65 26.88
N THR A 88 -16.29 -8.50 25.90
CA THR A 88 -15.27 -9.03 25.00
C THR A 88 -14.69 -7.93 24.11
N LYS A 89 -15.52 -7.03 23.56
CA LYS A 89 -15.06 -5.87 22.78
C LYS A 89 -14.16 -4.95 23.61
N MET A 90 -14.53 -4.72 24.87
CA MET A 90 -13.76 -3.89 25.80
C MET A 90 -12.40 -4.52 26.12
N LEU A 91 -12.35 -5.85 26.36
CA LEU A 91 -11.08 -6.57 26.56
C LEU A 91 -10.15 -6.48 25.35
N TRP A 92 -10.67 -6.63 24.13
CA TRP A 92 -9.88 -6.47 22.91
C TRP A 92 -9.36 -5.05 22.74
N THR A 93 -10.19 -4.04 23.03
CA THR A 93 -9.79 -2.63 22.93
C THR A 93 -8.65 -2.32 23.91
N LEU A 94 -8.79 -2.77 25.16
CA LEU A 94 -7.74 -2.59 26.18
C LEU A 94 -6.46 -3.36 25.82
N GLY A 95 -6.59 -4.57 25.28
CA GLY A 95 -5.45 -5.37 24.82
C GLY A 95 -4.67 -4.69 23.71
N ILE A 96 -5.36 -4.13 22.71
CA ILE A 96 -4.71 -3.37 21.62
C ILE A 96 -4.06 -2.10 22.16
N LEU A 97 -4.68 -1.42 23.12
CA LEU A 97 -4.11 -0.23 23.75
C LEU A 97 -2.79 -0.54 24.47
N ILE A 98 -2.74 -1.63 25.25
CA ILE A 98 -1.51 -2.08 25.92
C ILE A 98 -0.44 -2.41 24.87
N PHE A 99 -0.82 -3.13 23.81
CA PHE A 99 0.09 -3.48 22.72
C PHE A 99 0.64 -2.24 22.00
N TYR A 100 -0.17 -1.21 21.78
CA TYR A 100 0.25 0.08 21.24
C TYR A 100 1.33 0.74 22.10
N PHE A 101 1.12 0.82 23.43
CA PHE A 101 2.12 1.40 24.34
C PHE A 101 3.41 0.57 24.37
N PHE A 102 3.31 -0.76 24.28
CA PHE A 102 4.48 -1.60 24.15
C PHE A 102 5.30 -1.26 22.89
N LEU A 103 4.65 -1.23 21.72
CA LEU A 103 5.31 -0.89 20.45
C LEU A 103 5.90 0.53 20.44
N ALA A 104 5.23 1.48 21.10
CA ALA A 104 5.70 2.85 21.21
C ALA A 104 7.04 2.95 21.96
N ASN A 105 7.36 2.01 22.85
CA ASN A 105 8.62 1.97 23.60
C ASN A 105 9.72 1.14 22.92
N VAL A 106 9.45 0.45 21.81
CA VAL A 106 10.45 -0.34 21.09
C VAL A 106 11.15 0.53 20.06
N THR A 107 12.45 0.78 20.25
CA THR A 107 13.27 1.60 19.36
C THR A 107 13.55 0.89 18.02
N ILE A 108 13.47 1.63 16.91
CA ILE A 108 13.84 1.13 15.59
C ILE A 108 15.35 0.90 15.53
N TYR A 109 15.75 -0.24 14.98
CA TYR A 109 17.15 -0.56 14.76
C TYR A 109 17.78 0.34 13.68
N GLY A 110 19.02 0.81 13.90
CA GLY A 110 19.77 1.57 12.92
C GLY A 110 19.51 3.09 12.91
N LEU A 111 18.93 3.65 13.98
CA LEU A 111 18.81 5.09 14.14
C LEU A 111 20.19 5.72 14.41
N GLY A 112 20.58 6.67 13.56
CA GLY A 112 21.77 7.49 13.78
C GLY A 112 21.55 8.54 14.87
N PRO A 113 22.62 9.08 15.49
CA PRO A 113 22.52 10.08 16.56
C PRO A 113 21.86 11.40 16.14
N THR A 114 21.74 11.67 14.85
CA THR A 114 21.14 12.87 14.25
C THR A 114 19.85 12.56 13.48
N THR A 115 18.89 11.87 14.12
CA THR A 115 17.54 11.76 13.55
C THR A 115 16.74 13.04 13.76
N LEU A 116 16.45 13.73 12.65
CA LEU A 116 15.51 14.85 12.64
C LEU A 116 14.07 14.32 12.77
N ASP A 117 13.32 14.88 13.71
CA ASP A 117 11.91 14.58 13.88
C ASP A 117 11.03 15.44 12.96
N LEU A 118 10.85 14.98 11.72
CA LEU A 118 10.06 15.67 10.70
C LEU A 118 8.56 15.79 11.05
N PHE A 119 8.08 15.02 12.02
CA PHE A 119 6.65 14.92 12.34
C PHE A 119 6.31 15.47 13.74
N SER A 120 7.23 16.20 14.39
CA SER A 120 7.07 16.68 15.77
C SER A 120 5.71 17.36 16.01
N GLU A 121 5.32 18.26 15.11
CA GLU A 121 4.06 19.01 15.16
C GLU A 121 2.82 18.12 14.91
N PHE A 122 2.96 17.06 14.12
CA PHE A 122 1.86 16.18 13.74
C PHE A 122 1.67 14.99 14.69
N ARG A 123 2.57 14.77 15.65
CA ARG A 123 2.53 13.60 16.56
C ARG A 123 1.25 13.43 17.33
N ALA A 124 0.70 14.53 17.85
CA ALA A 124 -0.53 14.49 18.63
C ALA A 124 -1.71 13.95 17.81
N ILE A 125 -1.73 14.23 16.50
CA ILE A 125 -2.78 13.79 15.58
C ILE A 125 -2.47 12.40 15.03
N LEU A 126 -1.20 12.13 14.71
CA LEU A 126 -0.76 10.89 14.09
C LEU A 126 -0.56 9.74 15.09
N ALA A 127 -0.65 9.99 16.39
CA ALA A 127 -0.37 8.98 17.43
C ALA A 127 0.98 8.26 17.17
N GLY A 128 2.01 9.04 16.82
CA GLY A 128 3.34 8.55 16.50
C GLY A 128 4.39 8.94 17.55
N GLN A 129 5.46 8.15 17.65
CA GLN A 129 6.56 8.38 18.60
C GLN A 129 7.94 8.27 17.92
N SER A 130 8.82 9.27 18.10
CA SER A 130 10.15 9.29 17.45
C SER A 130 10.92 8.04 17.72
N GLY A 131 11.55 7.52 16.67
CA GLY A 131 12.52 6.47 16.83
C GLY A 131 11.96 5.16 17.38
N SER A 132 10.63 5.01 17.50
CA SER A 132 10.01 3.75 17.87
C SER A 132 9.31 3.08 16.70
N LEU A 133 8.89 1.83 16.85
CA LEU A 133 8.09 1.14 15.83
C LEU A 133 6.83 1.92 15.43
N MET A 134 6.35 2.83 16.28
CA MET A 134 5.23 3.72 16.01
C MET A 134 5.66 5.06 15.39
N HIS A 135 6.83 5.17 14.75
CA HIS A 135 7.37 6.44 14.23
C HIS A 135 6.39 7.22 13.35
N LEU A 136 5.75 6.54 12.39
CA LEU A 136 4.77 7.15 11.49
C LEU A 136 3.34 7.15 12.06
N GLY A 137 3.12 6.47 13.20
CA GLY A 137 1.81 6.31 13.82
C GLY A 137 0.73 5.82 12.85
N ILE A 138 -0.44 6.47 12.87
CA ILE A 138 -1.55 6.22 11.94
C ILE A 138 -1.44 7.03 10.63
N GLY A 139 -0.38 7.80 10.44
CA GLY A 139 -0.21 8.75 9.34
C GLY A 139 -0.44 8.15 7.94
N PRO A 140 0.16 7.01 7.59
CA PRO A 140 -0.07 6.40 6.28
C PRO A 140 -1.54 6.03 6.03
N ILE A 141 -2.26 5.57 7.05
CA ILE A 141 -3.67 5.16 6.96
C ILE A 141 -4.57 6.39 6.77
N VAL A 142 -4.36 7.42 7.61
CA VAL A 142 -5.15 8.67 7.56
C VAL A 142 -4.87 9.44 6.27
N THR A 143 -3.62 9.52 5.83
CA THR A 143 -3.27 10.22 4.60
C THR A 143 -3.87 9.52 3.39
N GLY A 144 -3.81 8.18 3.33
CA GLY A 144 -4.43 7.41 2.27
C GLY A 144 -5.95 7.58 2.22
N SER A 145 -6.62 7.63 3.39
CA SER A 145 -8.07 7.84 3.44
C SER A 145 -8.46 9.26 3.01
N ILE A 146 -7.70 10.29 3.40
CA ILE A 146 -7.92 11.68 2.96
C ILE A 146 -7.79 11.78 1.43
N ILE A 147 -6.72 11.24 0.84
CA ILE A 147 -6.52 11.27 -0.62
C ILE A 147 -7.68 10.57 -1.33
N MET A 148 -8.09 9.38 -0.85
CA MET A 148 -9.18 8.64 -1.47
C MET A 148 -10.52 9.38 -1.36
N GLN A 149 -10.82 9.95 -0.19
CA GLN A 149 -12.04 10.76 0.03
C GLN A 149 -12.07 12.00 -0.84
N LEU A 150 -10.93 12.68 -1.04
CA LEU A 150 -10.83 13.83 -1.94
C LEU A 150 -11.08 13.42 -3.40
N PHE A 151 -10.51 12.29 -3.85
CA PHE A 151 -10.69 11.82 -5.23
C PHE A 151 -12.09 11.32 -5.53
N THR A 152 -12.75 10.66 -4.58
CA THR A 152 -14.15 10.24 -4.72
C THR A 152 -15.10 11.43 -4.60
N GLY A 153 -14.86 12.34 -3.65
CA GLY A 153 -15.65 13.56 -3.46
C GLY A 153 -15.59 14.51 -4.66
N ALA A 154 -14.41 14.66 -5.27
CA ALA A 154 -14.22 15.45 -6.49
C ALA A 154 -14.71 14.75 -7.77
N LYS A 155 -15.28 13.54 -7.67
CA LYS A 155 -15.72 12.69 -8.82
C LYS A 155 -14.62 12.41 -9.86
N ILE A 156 -13.34 12.52 -9.45
CA ILE A 156 -12.20 12.09 -10.27
C ILE A 156 -12.22 10.56 -10.38
N ILE A 157 -12.60 9.89 -9.29
CA ILE A 157 -12.75 8.44 -9.23
C ILE A 157 -14.20 8.11 -8.85
N ASN A 158 -14.97 7.58 -9.80
CA ASN A 158 -16.34 7.13 -9.57
C ASN A 158 -16.34 5.75 -8.89
N LEU A 159 -16.36 5.74 -7.56
CA LEU A 159 -16.57 4.54 -6.76
C LEU A 159 -18.04 4.45 -6.33
N ASP A 160 -18.68 3.33 -6.64
CA ASP A 160 -19.99 3.00 -6.10
C ASP A 160 -19.82 2.45 -4.67
N LEU A 161 -20.11 3.30 -3.68
CA LEU A 161 -20.02 2.98 -2.26
C LEU A 161 -21.32 2.34 -1.72
N THR A 162 -22.34 2.16 -2.56
CA THR A 162 -23.65 1.63 -2.13
C THR A 162 -23.73 0.11 -2.21
N LYS A 163 -22.85 -0.54 -2.98
CA LYS A 163 -22.79 -2.01 -3.16
C LYS A 163 -21.69 -2.64 -2.30
N SER A 164 -21.72 -2.42 -0.98
CA SER A 164 -20.79 -3.04 -0.02
C SER A 164 -21.36 -4.29 0.65
#